data_AF-X1HZM4-F1
#
_entry.id   AF-X1HZM4-F1
#
_cell.length_a   1.000
_cell.length_b   1.000
_cell.length_c   1.000
_cell.angle_alpha   90.00
_cell.angle_beta   90.00
_cell.angle_gamma   90.00
#
_symmetry.space_group_name_H-M   'P 1'
#
loop_
_entity.id
_entity.type
_entity.pdbx_description
1 polymer ?
#
loop_
_entity_poly.entity_id
_entity_poly.type
_entity_poly.pdbx_seq_one_letter_code
_entity_poly.pdbx_strand_id
1 'polypeptide(L)'
;HHCLVCTGISPIQRWAGKYETDFADLVGADGYHHTDSGITKHYALQVGAFYNRPILVSPKEADANGNLIDNNQRLRWPMAGKLETWTGTGSGHRDLLDTGGFNIWGALLGTQWIQYQNNSIWSLTHVGGTSVFEPDIEMPDLGLLSAHLLYSKNNVHYFVGNDYNIYAYYGGSNIQKIGGKIHRFLQRDLDPIYKDQSWLCMGAENSRLWLFIVPNGETYITEAYGIDISTGSWMKRDFKHKWPSGGITSVSLVGASSYTEGQTY
;
A
#
# COMPACT_ATOMS: atom_id res chain seq x y z
N HIS A 1 5.54 -14.93 16.05
CA HIS A 1 5.07 -14.27 14.81
C HIS A 1 3.86 -13.44 15.16
N HIS A 2 3.79 -12.19 14.69
CA HIS A 2 2.63 -11.32 14.90
C HIS A 2 2.01 -10.98 13.54
N CYS A 3 0.68 -10.99 13.48
CA CYS A 3 -0.09 -10.42 12.39
C CYS A 3 -0.53 -9.01 12.80
N LEU A 4 -0.36 -8.04 11.91
CA LEU A 4 -0.86 -6.68 12.09
C LEU A 4 -1.93 -6.42 11.03
N VAL A 5 -3.07 -5.89 11.47
CA VAL A 5 -4.21 -5.58 10.60
C VAL A 5 -4.50 -4.09 10.72
N CYS A 6 -4.65 -3.44 9.57
CA CYS A 6 -4.89 -2.02 9.45
C CYS A 6 -5.98 -1.79 8.40
N THR A 7 -6.96 -0.97 8.72
CA THR A 7 -8.08 -0.64 7.80
C THR A 7 -8.04 0.81 7.32
N GLY A 8 -7.09 1.62 7.81
CA GLY A 8 -7.04 3.06 7.55
C GLY A 8 -7.97 3.89 8.45
N ILE A 9 -8.94 3.26 9.10
CA ILE A 9 -10.00 3.94 9.87
C ILE A 9 -9.98 3.51 11.33
N SER A 10 -9.88 2.21 11.59
CA SER A 10 -9.82 1.66 12.94
C SER A 10 -8.40 1.73 13.51
N PRO A 11 -8.25 1.57 14.84
CA PRO A 11 -6.96 1.26 15.43
C PRO A 11 -6.29 0.09 14.71
N ILE A 12 -4.97 0.15 14.64
CA ILE A 12 -4.15 -0.97 14.18
C ILE A 12 -4.33 -2.10 15.18
N GLN A 13 -4.63 -3.29 14.68
CA GLN A 13 -4.83 -4.47 15.51
C GLN A 13 -3.64 -5.42 15.37
N ARG A 14 -3.31 -6.11 16.45
CA ARG A 14 -2.30 -7.16 16.50
C ARG A 14 -2.92 -8.49 16.90
N TRP A 15 -2.35 -9.56 16.37
CA TRP A 15 -2.61 -10.92 16.81
C TRP A 15 -1.30 -11.70 16.88
N ALA A 16 -0.98 -12.26 18.04
CA ALA A 16 0.28 -12.96 18.32
C ALA A 16 0.22 -14.48 18.10
N GLY A 17 -0.88 -15.00 17.56
CA GLY A 17 -1.01 -16.41 17.21
C GLY A 17 -1.56 -17.29 18.33
N LYS A 18 -0.96 -18.47 18.49
CA LYS A 18 -1.45 -19.64 19.26
C LYS A 18 -2.01 -19.39 20.67
N TYR A 19 -1.62 -18.29 21.33
CA TYR A 19 -2.03 -17.98 22.71
C TYR A 19 -3.01 -16.80 22.80
N GLU A 20 -3.40 -16.20 21.67
CA GLU A 20 -4.40 -15.15 21.58
C GLU A 20 -5.62 -15.65 20.81
N THR A 21 -6.80 -15.54 21.42
CA THR A 21 -8.08 -15.93 20.79
C THR A 21 -8.59 -14.89 19.82
N ASP A 22 -8.21 -13.62 20.02
CA ASP A 22 -8.78 -12.47 19.32
C ASP A 22 -7.70 -11.43 18.97
N PHE A 23 -8.04 -10.55 18.04
CA PHE A 23 -7.26 -9.37 17.75
C PHE A 23 -7.34 -8.35 18.89
N ALA A 24 -6.20 -7.83 19.30
CA ALA A 24 -6.10 -6.74 20.28
C ALA A 24 -5.58 -5.47 19.62
N ASP A 25 -5.96 -4.31 20.13
CA ASP A 25 -5.38 -3.05 19.64
C ASP A 25 -3.87 -3.06 19.88
N LEU A 26 -3.10 -2.64 18.86
CA LEU A 26 -1.68 -2.39 19.00
C LEU A 26 -1.53 -1.11 19.83
N VAL A 27 -1.18 -1.31 21.10
CA VAL A 27 -0.91 -0.23 22.05
C VAL A 27 0.59 0.01 22.15
N GLY A 28 0.97 1.27 22.33
CA GLY A 28 2.32 1.67 22.67
C GLY A 28 2.32 2.54 23.92
N ALA A 29 3.39 2.45 24.73
CA ALA A 29 3.56 3.35 25.87
C ALA A 29 3.77 4.79 25.36
N ASP A 30 2.78 5.69 25.53
CA ASP A 30 2.71 7.14 25.18
C ASP A 30 3.52 7.63 23.96
N GLY A 31 3.90 6.74 23.05
CA GLY A 31 5.26 6.84 22.53
C GLY A 31 5.43 7.83 21.39
N TYR A 32 4.32 8.36 20.91
CA TYR A 32 4.31 9.43 19.94
C TYR A 32 3.06 10.30 19.93
N HIS A 33 1.99 9.84 20.57
CA HIS A 33 0.89 10.69 20.92
C HIS A 33 1.36 11.73 21.96
N HIS A 34 0.66 12.86 22.05
CA HIS A 34 0.92 13.79 23.13
C HIS A 34 0.70 13.09 24.48
N THR A 35 1.58 13.34 25.46
CA THR A 35 1.57 12.66 26.77
C THR A 35 0.22 12.82 27.49
N ASP A 36 -0.42 13.98 27.31
CA ASP A 36 -1.69 14.31 27.96
C ASP A 36 -2.93 13.79 27.21
N SER A 37 -2.76 13.19 26.02
CA SER A 37 -3.88 12.76 25.17
C SER A 37 -4.68 11.59 25.75
N GLY A 38 -4.08 10.77 26.62
CA GLY A 38 -4.65 9.51 27.09
C GLY A 38 -4.83 8.44 26.00
N ILE A 39 -4.37 8.70 24.76
CA ILE A 39 -4.48 7.77 23.63
C ILE A 39 -3.20 6.95 23.51
N THR A 40 -3.35 5.63 23.64
CA THR A 40 -2.27 4.64 23.50
C THR A 40 -2.37 3.81 22.21
N LYS A 41 -3.50 3.94 21.50
CA LYS A 41 -3.82 3.18 20.29
C LYS A 41 -3.23 3.84 19.06
N HIS A 42 -2.71 3.03 18.14
CA HIS A 42 -2.13 3.53 16.90
C HIS A 42 -3.10 3.49 15.73
N TYR A 43 -3.00 4.47 14.85
CA TYR A 43 -3.79 4.59 13.62
C TYR A 43 -2.84 4.91 12.47
N ALA A 44 -3.04 4.29 11.32
CA ALA A 44 -2.25 4.53 10.11
C ALA A 44 -3.10 4.23 8.88
N LEU A 45 -2.70 4.75 7.72
CA LEU A 45 -3.29 4.38 6.43
C LEU A 45 -2.93 2.92 6.08
N GLN A 46 -1.66 2.57 6.27
CA GLN A 46 -1.12 1.24 5.99
C GLN A 46 -0.06 0.87 7.03
N VAL A 47 0.07 -0.44 7.27
CA VAL A 47 1.19 -1.03 8.01
C VAL A 47 1.98 -1.95 7.10
N GLY A 48 3.29 -1.74 7.04
CA GLY A 48 4.25 -2.65 6.41
C GLY A 48 5.26 -3.20 7.41
N ALA A 49 6.01 -4.23 7.06
CA ALA A 49 7.13 -4.73 7.85
C ALA A 49 8.44 -4.50 7.10
N PHE A 50 9.44 -3.90 7.75
CA PHE A 50 10.74 -3.60 7.16
C PHE A 50 11.83 -3.59 8.24
N TYR A 51 12.97 -4.28 8.00
CA TYR A 51 14.10 -4.39 8.95
C TYR A 51 13.68 -4.71 10.41
N ASN A 52 12.86 -5.75 10.59
CA ASN A 52 12.35 -6.23 11.89
C ASN A 52 11.55 -5.16 12.68
N ARG A 53 10.83 -4.29 11.96
CA ARG A 53 9.97 -3.24 12.51
C ARG A 53 8.71 -3.11 11.67
N PRO A 54 7.57 -2.74 12.28
CA PRO A 54 6.45 -2.21 11.53
C PRO A 54 6.76 -0.77 11.07
N ILE A 55 6.39 -0.45 9.84
CA ILE A 55 6.38 0.90 9.28
C ILE A 55 4.92 1.34 9.20
N LEU A 56 4.58 2.41 9.89
CA LEU A 56 3.28 3.08 9.77
C LEU A 56 3.37 4.10 8.65
N VAL A 57 2.48 3.98 7.67
CA VAL A 57 2.31 4.95 6.60
C VAL A 57 1.17 5.89 6.98
N SER A 58 1.45 7.19 6.99
CA SER A 58 0.52 8.25 7.38
C SER A 58 -0.17 7.99 8.73
N PRO A 59 0.60 7.89 9.83
CA PRO A 59 0.02 7.69 11.15
C PRO A 59 -0.80 8.90 11.60
N LYS A 60 -1.84 8.65 12.41
CA LYS A 60 -2.53 9.73 13.13
C LYS A 60 -1.90 9.93 14.49
N GLU A 61 -1.60 11.18 14.83
CA GLU A 61 -0.99 11.53 16.12
C GLU A 61 -2.02 12.28 16.96
N ALA A 62 -2.07 11.99 18.25
CA ALA A 62 -3.04 12.63 19.13
C ALA A 62 -2.45 13.91 19.72
N ASP A 63 -3.21 15.00 19.70
CA ASP A 63 -2.87 16.24 20.39
C ASP A 63 -3.13 16.15 21.91
N ALA A 64 -2.80 17.20 22.65
CA ALA A 64 -3.00 17.26 24.10
C ALA A 64 -4.48 17.11 24.53
N ASN A 65 -5.42 17.37 23.63
CA ASN A 65 -6.85 17.25 23.89
C ASN A 65 -7.42 15.89 23.45
N GLY A 66 -6.58 14.99 22.93
CA GLY A 66 -7.01 13.69 22.42
C GLY A 66 -7.58 13.73 20.99
N ASN A 67 -7.44 14.84 20.25
CA ASN A 67 -7.83 14.88 18.84
C ASN A 67 -6.78 14.18 17.98
N LEU A 68 -7.23 13.32 17.07
CA LEU A 68 -6.36 12.66 16.09
C LEU A 68 -6.06 13.60 14.91
N ILE A 69 -4.79 13.92 14.72
CA ILE A 69 -4.26 14.72 13.63
C ILE A 69 -3.72 13.79 12.53
N ASP A 70 -4.17 13.99 11.29
CA ASP A 70 -3.70 13.24 10.13
C ASP A 70 -2.31 13.71 9.68
N ASN A 71 -1.36 12.79 9.54
CA ASN A 71 -0.02 13.08 9.02
C ASN A 71 0.19 12.42 7.66
N ASN A 72 -0.41 12.99 6.62
CA ASN A 72 -0.50 12.37 5.29
C ASN A 72 0.83 12.14 4.56
N GLN A 73 1.95 12.65 5.09
CA GLN A 73 3.28 12.56 4.48
C GLN A 73 4.30 11.84 5.39
N ARG A 74 3.87 11.40 6.57
CA ARG A 74 4.75 10.83 7.59
C ARG A 74 4.89 9.32 7.45
N LEU A 75 6.11 8.83 7.59
CA LEU A 75 6.42 7.44 7.90
C LEU A 75 6.91 7.36 9.34
N ARG A 76 6.50 6.33 10.07
CA ARG A 76 6.86 6.15 11.48
C ARG A 76 7.17 4.70 11.83
N TRP A 77 8.11 4.48 12.75
CA TRP A 77 8.53 3.14 13.17
C TRP A 77 8.92 3.09 14.65
N PRO A 78 8.68 1.95 15.32
CA PRO A 78 9.11 1.72 16.70
C PRO A 78 10.55 1.23 16.73
N MET A 79 11.09 0.96 17.92
CA MET A 79 12.36 0.28 18.15
C MET A 79 12.44 -1.12 17.48
N ALA A 80 13.64 -1.57 17.13
CA ALA A 80 13.84 -2.85 16.42
C ALA A 80 13.38 -4.01 17.30
N GLY A 81 12.59 -4.92 16.73
CA GLY A 81 12.08 -6.10 17.43
C GLY A 81 11.11 -5.79 18.57
N LYS A 82 10.67 -4.54 18.74
CA LYS A 82 9.72 -4.13 19.78
C LYS A 82 8.51 -3.45 19.15
N LEU A 83 7.37 -4.13 19.12
CA LEU A 83 6.14 -3.64 18.49
C LEU A 83 5.47 -2.49 19.27
N GLU A 84 5.66 -2.44 20.58
CA GLU A 84 4.94 -1.53 21.49
C GLU A 84 5.84 -0.38 22.00
N THR A 85 7.12 -0.33 21.58
CA THR A 85 8.09 0.66 22.05
C THR A 85 8.42 1.68 20.96
N TRP A 86 7.72 2.81 21.01
CA TRP A 86 7.77 3.85 19.98
C TRP A 86 8.64 5.06 20.35
N THR A 87 9.30 5.00 21.50
CA THR A 87 10.29 5.98 21.98
C THR A 87 11.64 5.29 22.19
N GLY A 88 12.71 6.10 22.23
CA GLY A 88 14.07 5.63 22.48
C GLY A 88 14.86 5.32 21.20
N THR A 89 16.11 4.90 21.38
CA THR A 89 17.09 4.78 20.30
C THR A 89 16.62 3.84 19.19
N GLY A 90 16.59 4.37 17.97
CA GLY A 90 16.19 3.66 16.77
C GLY A 90 14.69 3.70 16.48
N SER A 91 13.82 4.16 17.38
CA SER A 91 12.47 4.58 16.98
C SER A 91 12.54 5.94 16.28
N GLY A 92 11.56 6.27 15.45
CA GLY A 92 11.58 7.55 14.75
C GLY A 92 10.50 7.73 13.70
N HIS A 93 10.56 8.89 13.05
CA HIS A 93 9.69 9.25 11.93
C HIS A 93 10.48 10.03 10.88
N ARG A 94 9.94 10.04 9.66
CA ARG A 94 10.38 10.88 8.54
C ARG A 94 9.17 11.42 7.81
N ASP A 95 9.24 12.69 7.46
CA ASP A 95 8.22 13.36 6.67
C ASP A 95 8.72 13.51 5.24
N LEU A 96 7.93 13.03 4.28
CA LEU A 96 8.24 13.05 2.86
C LEU A 96 7.67 14.32 2.22
N LEU A 97 8.27 15.47 2.56
CA LEU A 97 7.68 16.79 2.30
C LEU A 97 8.04 17.38 0.92
N ASP A 98 9.19 17.00 0.37
CA ASP A 98 9.82 17.75 -0.74
C ASP A 98 9.00 17.80 -2.03
N THR A 99 8.16 16.80 -2.29
CA THR A 99 7.30 16.72 -3.48
C THR A 99 5.88 17.25 -3.22
N GLY A 100 5.52 17.54 -1.97
CA GLY A 100 4.18 18.00 -1.58
C GLY A 100 3.06 16.97 -1.75
N GLY A 101 3.37 15.73 -2.12
CA GLY A 101 2.40 14.66 -2.28
C GLY A 101 1.95 14.05 -0.96
N PHE A 102 0.77 13.43 -0.93
CA PHE A 102 0.31 12.61 0.18
C PHE A 102 0.56 11.12 -0.11
N ASN A 103 0.92 10.37 0.93
CA ASN A 103 1.16 8.93 0.84
C ASN A 103 -0.14 8.20 0.47
N ILE A 104 -0.01 7.25 -0.46
CA ILE A 104 -1.11 6.40 -0.92
C ILE A 104 -0.91 4.97 -0.42
N TRP A 105 0.23 4.37 -0.74
CA TRP A 105 0.54 2.99 -0.40
C TRP A 105 2.04 2.73 -0.55
N GLY A 106 2.54 1.67 0.07
CA GLY A 106 3.94 1.26 -0.04
C GLY A 106 4.10 -0.25 -0.08
N ALA A 107 5.23 -0.69 -0.61
CA ALA A 107 5.57 -2.10 -0.71
C ALA A 107 7.09 -2.30 -0.71
N LEU A 108 7.53 -3.50 -0.32
CA LEU A 108 8.93 -3.88 -0.40
C LEU A 108 9.35 -4.19 -1.84
N LEU A 109 10.47 -3.61 -2.23
CA LEU A 109 11.19 -3.92 -3.46
C LEU A 109 12.62 -4.30 -3.06
N GLY A 110 12.87 -5.61 -2.97
CA GLY A 110 14.18 -6.14 -2.62
C GLY A 110 14.54 -5.79 -1.18
N THR A 111 15.55 -4.94 -1.01
CA THR A 111 16.01 -4.47 0.31
C THR A 111 15.52 -3.07 0.66
N GLN A 112 14.71 -2.45 -0.19
CA GLN A 112 14.18 -1.10 0.01
C GLN A 112 12.67 -1.15 0.23
N TRP A 113 12.16 -0.23 1.04
CA TRP A 113 10.74 0.06 1.09
C TRP A 113 10.43 1.18 0.09
N ILE A 114 9.53 0.92 -0.85
CA ILE A 114 9.10 1.92 -1.82
C ILE A 114 7.79 2.53 -1.35
N GLN A 115 7.81 3.83 -1.09
CA GLN A 115 6.65 4.60 -0.71
C GLN A 115 6.11 5.34 -1.92
N TYR A 116 4.86 5.07 -2.27
CA TYR A 116 4.14 5.80 -3.31
C TYR A 116 3.31 6.91 -2.68
N GLN A 117 3.48 8.12 -3.21
CA GLN A 117 2.60 9.25 -3.01
C GLN A 117 1.70 9.43 -4.25
N ASN A 118 0.73 10.34 -4.16
CA ASN A 118 -0.16 10.64 -5.27
C ASN A 118 0.57 11.27 -6.48
N ASN A 119 1.72 11.89 -6.28
CA ASN A 119 2.51 12.55 -7.34
C ASN A 119 3.98 12.12 -7.42
N SER A 120 4.49 11.34 -6.47
CA SER A 120 5.91 10.95 -6.46
C SER A 120 6.14 9.55 -5.90
N ILE A 121 7.32 8.99 -6.19
CA ILE A 121 7.80 7.72 -5.65
C ILE A 121 9.08 7.98 -4.86
N TRP A 122 9.11 7.43 -3.65
CA TRP A 122 10.24 7.51 -2.73
C TRP A 122 10.76 6.11 -2.42
N SER A 123 12.06 5.97 -2.24
CA SER A 123 12.66 4.80 -1.63
C SER A 123 13.08 5.11 -0.20
N LEU A 124 13.01 4.10 0.66
CA LEU A 124 13.43 4.17 2.03
C LEU A 124 14.50 3.12 2.25
N THR A 125 15.74 3.56 2.44
CA THR A 125 16.91 2.71 2.60
C THR A 125 17.32 2.66 4.07
N HIS A 126 17.70 1.48 4.58
CA HIS A 126 18.19 1.33 5.94
C HIS A 126 19.68 1.70 6.01
N VAL A 127 19.99 2.79 6.73
CA VAL A 127 21.37 3.30 6.89
C VAL A 127 21.97 2.99 8.26
N GLY A 128 21.14 2.66 9.25
CA GLY A 128 21.56 2.32 10.62
C GLY A 128 22.00 3.54 11.45
N GLY A 129 22.07 3.37 12.77
CA GLY A 129 22.42 4.45 13.71
C GLY A 129 21.21 5.20 14.26
N THR A 130 21.32 6.53 14.42
CA THR A 130 20.24 7.40 14.93
C THR A 130 19.18 7.67 13.87
N SER A 131 19.60 7.90 12.63
CA SER A 131 18.72 7.90 11.45
C SER A 131 18.61 6.48 10.94
N VAL A 132 17.56 5.75 11.32
CA VAL A 132 17.43 4.33 10.93
C VAL A 132 17.19 4.17 9.43
N PHE A 133 16.39 5.09 8.87
CA PHE A 133 16.01 5.08 7.47
C PHE A 133 16.25 6.45 6.84
N GLU A 134 16.75 6.42 5.61
CA GLU A 134 16.96 7.58 4.77
C GLU A 134 15.98 7.51 3.58
N PRO A 135 15.10 8.51 3.42
CA PRO A 135 14.21 8.60 2.28
C PRO A 135 14.91 9.30 1.10
N ASP A 136 14.83 8.71 -0.09
CA ASP A 136 15.32 9.29 -1.33
C ASP A 136 14.16 9.44 -2.34
N ILE A 137 14.13 10.55 -3.07
CA ILE A 137 13.15 10.77 -4.14
C ILE A 137 13.63 10.02 -5.38
N GLU A 138 12.86 9.02 -5.81
CA GLU A 138 13.16 8.26 -7.01
C GLU A 138 12.51 8.88 -8.24
N MET A 139 11.26 9.35 -8.08
CA MET A 139 10.49 10.00 -9.15
C MET A 139 9.65 11.13 -8.57
N PRO A 140 9.97 12.41 -8.87
CA PRO A 140 9.24 13.55 -8.29
C PRO A 140 7.87 13.82 -8.93
N ASP A 141 7.65 13.38 -10.18
CA ASP A 141 6.47 13.75 -10.98
C ASP A 141 5.59 12.54 -11.39
N LEU A 142 5.88 11.34 -10.85
CA LEU A 142 5.10 10.13 -11.08
C LEU A 142 4.74 9.50 -9.74
N GLY A 143 3.44 9.36 -9.48
CA GLY A 143 2.89 8.78 -8.26
C GLY A 143 1.95 7.61 -8.53
N LEU A 144 1.32 7.09 -7.48
CA LEU A 144 0.31 6.04 -7.55
C LEU A 144 -1.09 6.63 -7.60
N LEU A 145 -1.92 6.15 -8.54
CA LEU A 145 -3.29 6.65 -8.71
C LEU A 145 -4.23 6.29 -7.56
N SER A 146 -4.08 5.09 -7.00
CA SER A 146 -4.90 4.55 -5.90
C SER A 146 -4.20 3.37 -5.24
N ALA A 147 -4.47 3.13 -3.95
CA ALA A 147 -3.80 2.12 -3.13
C ALA A 147 -3.89 0.70 -3.71
N HIS A 148 -5.06 0.30 -4.20
CA HIS A 148 -5.30 -1.04 -4.77
C HIS A 148 -4.73 -1.21 -6.19
N LEU A 149 -4.10 -0.17 -6.74
CA LEU A 149 -3.49 -0.18 -8.07
C LEU A 149 -1.97 -0.41 -8.03
N LEU A 150 -1.46 -0.97 -6.93
CA LEU A 150 -0.09 -1.45 -6.79
C LEU A 150 -0.08 -2.97 -6.58
N TYR A 151 0.74 -3.67 -7.36
CA TYR A 151 0.97 -5.09 -7.22
C TYR A 151 2.46 -5.40 -7.27
N SER A 152 3.00 -5.98 -6.20
CA SER A 152 4.41 -6.37 -6.09
C SER A 152 4.58 -7.87 -6.32
N LYS A 153 5.50 -8.25 -7.21
CA LYS A 153 5.86 -9.66 -7.46
C LYS A 153 7.27 -9.78 -8.02
N ASN A 154 8.03 -10.75 -7.54
CA ASN A 154 9.37 -11.08 -8.04
C ASN A 154 10.30 -9.86 -8.15
N ASN A 155 10.28 -8.98 -7.14
CA ASN A 155 11.05 -7.74 -7.12
C ASN A 155 10.72 -6.78 -8.29
N VAL A 156 9.45 -6.76 -8.70
CA VAL A 156 8.91 -5.80 -9.65
C VAL A 156 7.60 -5.25 -9.09
N HIS A 157 7.45 -3.94 -9.13
CA HIS A 157 6.19 -3.28 -8.80
C HIS A 157 5.45 -2.96 -10.09
N TYR A 158 4.29 -3.57 -10.28
CA TYR A 158 3.34 -3.18 -11.30
C TYR A 158 2.39 -2.18 -10.70
N PHE A 159 2.22 -1.02 -11.31
CA PHE A 159 1.32 -0.02 -10.77
C PHE A 159 0.66 0.85 -11.84
N VAL A 160 -0.45 1.48 -11.47
CA VAL A 160 -1.09 2.51 -12.28
C VAL A 160 -0.67 3.89 -11.79
N GLY A 161 -0.01 4.65 -12.65
CA GLY A 161 0.46 5.99 -12.38
C GLY A 161 -0.68 7.01 -12.28
N ASN A 162 -0.43 8.14 -11.62
CA ASN A 162 -1.32 9.31 -11.60
C ASN A 162 -1.61 9.89 -12.99
N ASP A 163 -0.80 9.53 -14.00
CA ASP A 163 -0.99 9.85 -15.42
C ASP A 163 -1.87 8.83 -16.18
N TYR A 164 -2.54 7.91 -15.48
CA TYR A 164 -3.36 6.85 -16.08
C TYR A 164 -2.57 5.89 -16.99
N ASN A 165 -1.26 5.74 -16.78
CA ASN A 165 -0.48 4.67 -17.39
C ASN A 165 -0.23 3.51 -16.44
N ILE A 166 0.19 2.39 -17.03
CA ILE A 166 0.62 1.23 -16.26
C ILE A 166 2.11 1.06 -16.46
N TYR A 167 2.81 0.87 -15.35
CA TYR A 167 4.26 0.77 -15.28
C TYR A 167 4.70 -0.52 -14.60
N ALA A 168 5.84 -1.04 -15.04
CA ALA A 168 6.65 -1.99 -14.31
C ALA A 168 7.87 -1.26 -13.75
N TYR A 169 8.06 -1.28 -12.44
CA TYR A 169 9.10 -0.56 -11.73
C TYR A 169 10.08 -1.52 -11.07
N TYR A 170 11.36 -1.22 -11.23
CA TYR A 170 12.49 -2.08 -10.85
C TYR A 170 13.41 -1.43 -9.81
N GLY A 171 13.06 -0.24 -9.30
CA GLY A 171 13.87 0.51 -8.34
C GLY A 171 14.67 1.65 -9.01
N GLY A 172 15.11 2.61 -8.22
CA GLY A 172 15.84 3.77 -8.76
C GLY A 172 14.98 4.59 -9.71
N SER A 173 15.59 5.06 -10.79
CA SER A 173 14.86 5.63 -11.94
C SER A 173 14.44 4.60 -13.00
N ASN A 174 14.56 3.29 -12.72
CA ASN A 174 14.31 2.23 -13.71
C ASN A 174 12.82 1.85 -13.77
N ILE A 175 12.14 2.34 -14.80
CA ILE A 175 10.73 2.10 -15.04
C ILE A 175 10.46 1.77 -16.50
N GLN A 176 9.55 0.82 -16.72
CA GLN A 176 9.08 0.46 -18.04
C GLN A 176 7.59 0.77 -18.16
N LYS A 177 7.24 1.58 -19.15
CA LYS A 177 5.85 1.86 -19.52
C LYS A 177 5.26 0.68 -20.30
N ILE A 178 4.29 -0.01 -19.69
CA ILE A 178 3.61 -1.18 -20.31
C ILE A 178 2.18 -0.85 -20.78
N GLY A 179 1.55 0.18 -20.19
CA GLY A 179 0.18 0.60 -20.47
C GLY A 179 -0.01 1.47 -21.72
N GLY A 180 1.04 1.75 -22.50
CA GLY A 180 1.00 2.75 -23.57
C GLY A 180 -0.10 2.53 -24.61
N LYS A 181 -0.42 1.28 -24.95
CA LYS A 181 -1.48 0.92 -25.92
C LYS A 181 -2.89 1.20 -25.41
N ILE A 182 -3.12 1.11 -24.09
CA ILE A 182 -4.43 1.31 -23.47
C ILE A 182 -4.57 2.64 -22.74
N HIS A 183 -3.50 3.42 -22.63
CA HIS A 183 -3.46 4.69 -21.90
C HIS A 183 -4.67 5.60 -22.17
N ARG A 184 -4.95 5.90 -23.45
CA ARG A 184 -6.10 6.74 -23.83
C ARG A 184 -7.45 6.14 -23.43
N PHE A 185 -7.56 4.81 -23.43
CA PHE A 185 -8.79 4.12 -23.08
C PHE A 185 -8.95 4.08 -21.57
N LEU A 186 -7.87 3.87 -20.82
CA LEU A 186 -7.91 3.91 -19.37
C LEU A 186 -8.30 5.30 -18.85
N GLN A 187 -7.72 6.36 -19.40
CA GLN A 187 -8.05 7.74 -19.03
C GLN A 187 -9.52 8.09 -19.34
N ARG A 188 -10.07 7.56 -20.43
CA ARG A 188 -11.47 7.80 -20.83
C ARG A 188 -12.45 6.92 -20.05
N ASP A 189 -12.08 5.68 -19.77
CA ASP A 189 -13.01 4.69 -19.23
C ASP A 189 -13.02 4.73 -17.70
N LEU A 190 -11.89 4.92 -17.01
CA LEU A 190 -11.84 4.90 -15.55
C LEU A 190 -12.56 6.10 -14.93
N ASP A 191 -13.44 5.84 -13.96
CA ASP A 191 -14.12 6.88 -13.21
C ASP A 191 -13.20 7.49 -12.14
N PRO A 192 -12.90 8.81 -12.20
CA PRO A 192 -11.99 9.45 -11.25
C PRO A 192 -12.54 9.53 -9.81
N ILE A 193 -13.87 9.48 -9.65
CA ILE A 193 -14.55 9.50 -8.34
C ILE A 193 -14.42 8.13 -7.68
N TYR A 194 -14.58 7.06 -8.44
CA TYR A 194 -14.56 5.68 -7.92
C TYR A 194 -13.24 4.92 -8.18
N LYS A 195 -12.16 5.62 -8.51
CA LYS A 195 -10.82 5.05 -8.75
C LYS A 195 -10.29 4.20 -7.58
N ASP A 196 -10.65 4.53 -6.35
CA ASP A 196 -10.18 3.83 -5.14
C ASP A 196 -10.77 2.42 -5.01
N GLN A 197 -11.84 2.12 -5.76
CA GLN A 197 -12.44 0.80 -5.86
C GLN A 197 -11.87 -0.04 -7.01
N SER A 198 -10.95 0.49 -7.81
CA SER A 198 -10.29 -0.25 -8.90
C SER A 198 -9.14 -1.10 -8.35
N TRP A 199 -8.83 -2.23 -8.99
CA TRP A 199 -7.85 -3.20 -8.48
C TRP A 199 -6.86 -3.63 -9.54
N LEU A 200 -5.60 -3.76 -9.16
CA LEU A 200 -4.55 -4.38 -9.97
C LEU A 200 -4.11 -5.71 -9.35
N CYS A 201 -4.11 -6.78 -10.12
CA CYS A 201 -3.67 -8.08 -9.66
C CYS A 201 -3.09 -8.96 -10.78
N MET A 202 -2.38 -10.01 -10.42
CA MET A 202 -1.87 -11.00 -11.38
C MET A 202 -2.81 -12.20 -11.45
N GLY A 203 -3.12 -12.69 -12.65
CA GLY A 203 -3.88 -13.94 -12.82
C GLY A 203 -3.15 -15.16 -12.23
N ALA A 204 -3.90 -16.23 -11.99
CA ALA A 204 -3.37 -17.49 -11.44
C ALA A 204 -2.27 -18.11 -12.32
N GLU A 205 -2.31 -17.85 -13.62
CA GLU A 205 -1.28 -18.23 -14.60
C GLU A 205 0.05 -17.49 -14.41
N ASN A 206 0.10 -16.50 -13.52
CA ASN A 206 1.30 -15.74 -13.19
C ASN A 206 1.96 -14.97 -14.34
N SER A 207 1.32 -14.93 -15.51
CA SER A 207 1.77 -14.27 -16.73
C SER A 207 0.88 -13.12 -17.19
N ARG A 208 -0.31 -12.96 -16.61
CA ARG A 208 -1.26 -11.92 -16.98
C ARG A 208 -1.55 -10.95 -15.85
N LEU A 209 -1.32 -9.67 -16.10
CA LEU A 209 -1.71 -8.60 -15.19
C LEU A 209 -3.12 -8.14 -15.56
N TRP A 210 -4.00 -8.09 -14.56
CA TRP A 210 -5.38 -7.66 -14.67
C TRP A 210 -5.58 -6.36 -13.91
N LEU A 211 -6.16 -5.39 -14.60
CA LEU A 211 -6.62 -4.12 -14.06
C LEU A 211 -8.15 -4.11 -14.14
N PHE A 212 -8.78 -4.24 -12.98
CA PHE A 212 -10.23 -4.13 -12.80
C PHE A 212 -10.58 -2.67 -12.54
N ILE A 213 -11.47 -2.09 -13.33
CA ILE A 213 -11.83 -0.67 -13.22
C ILE A 213 -13.32 -0.49 -12.96
N VAL A 214 -13.63 0.60 -12.25
CA VAL A 214 -14.97 1.19 -12.27
C VAL A 214 -15.04 2.12 -13.47
N PRO A 215 -15.84 1.79 -14.52
CA PRO A 215 -15.93 2.66 -15.67
C PRO A 215 -16.81 3.89 -15.39
N ASN A 216 -16.62 4.96 -16.16
CA ASN A 216 -17.33 6.23 -16.02
C ASN A 216 -18.84 6.06 -16.02
N GLY A 217 -19.49 6.59 -14.98
CA GLY A 217 -20.94 6.51 -14.80
C GLY A 217 -21.44 5.22 -14.14
N GLU A 218 -20.53 4.32 -13.78
CA GLU A 218 -20.82 3.17 -12.92
C GLU A 218 -20.28 3.40 -11.51
N THR A 219 -20.81 2.68 -10.54
CA THR A 219 -20.34 2.72 -9.13
C THR A 219 -19.61 1.46 -8.71
N TYR A 220 -19.57 0.45 -9.57
CA TYR A 220 -18.96 -0.85 -9.32
C TYR A 220 -18.03 -1.24 -10.47
N ILE A 221 -17.11 -2.15 -10.19
CA ILE A 221 -16.24 -2.71 -11.21
C ILE A 221 -17.09 -3.56 -12.17
N THR A 222 -17.11 -3.18 -13.43
CA THR A 222 -17.82 -3.89 -14.50
C THR A 222 -16.93 -4.14 -15.72
N GLU A 223 -15.72 -3.56 -15.75
CA GLU A 223 -14.76 -3.76 -16.83
C GLU A 223 -13.37 -4.14 -16.30
N ALA A 224 -12.61 -4.87 -17.10
CA ALA A 224 -11.19 -5.14 -16.82
C ALA A 224 -10.33 -5.11 -18.08
N TYR A 225 -9.11 -4.63 -17.92
CA TYR A 225 -8.03 -4.72 -18.89
C TYR A 225 -7.04 -5.78 -18.46
N GLY A 226 -6.69 -6.68 -19.38
CA GLY A 226 -5.68 -7.71 -19.14
C GLY A 226 -4.51 -7.54 -20.10
N ILE A 227 -3.28 -7.59 -19.60
CA ILE A 227 -2.07 -7.70 -20.41
C ILE A 227 -1.38 -9.02 -20.13
N ASP A 228 -1.03 -9.74 -21.19
CA ASP A 228 -0.05 -10.82 -21.10
C ASP A 228 1.35 -10.21 -21.09
N ILE A 229 2.08 -10.35 -19.97
CA ILE A 229 3.38 -9.70 -19.74
C ILE A 229 4.44 -10.25 -20.71
N SER A 230 4.30 -11.50 -21.16
CA SER A 230 5.26 -12.13 -22.07
C SER A 230 5.10 -11.63 -23.51
N THR A 231 3.86 -11.44 -23.97
CA THR A 231 3.58 -11.04 -25.36
C THR A 231 3.29 -9.56 -25.53
N GLY A 232 2.98 -8.83 -24.46
CA GLY A 232 2.54 -7.43 -24.51
C GLY A 232 1.17 -7.25 -25.20
N SER A 233 0.38 -8.32 -25.30
CA SER A 233 -0.95 -8.33 -25.90
C SER A 233 -2.00 -7.94 -24.87
N TRP A 234 -2.89 -7.02 -25.27
CA TRP A 234 -3.95 -6.51 -24.42
C TRP A 234 -5.29 -7.15 -24.77
N MET A 235 -6.14 -7.34 -23.76
CA MET A 235 -7.54 -7.67 -23.90
C MET A 235 -8.39 -6.78 -23.00
N LYS A 236 -9.63 -6.54 -23.40
CA LYS A 236 -10.67 -5.92 -22.58
C LYS A 236 -11.72 -6.98 -22.27
N ARG A 237 -12.21 -7.01 -21.03
CA ARG A 237 -13.35 -7.82 -20.61
C ARG A 237 -14.43 -6.92 -20.04
N ASP A 238 -15.65 -7.18 -20.47
CA ASP A 238 -16.87 -6.57 -19.95
C ASP A 238 -17.65 -7.62 -19.16
N PHE A 239 -18.06 -7.24 -17.96
CA PHE A 239 -18.81 -8.07 -17.05
C PHE A 239 -20.26 -7.60 -16.82
N LYS A 240 -20.70 -6.53 -17.49
CA LYS A 240 -22.05 -5.99 -17.33
C LYS A 240 -23.15 -7.01 -17.65
N HIS A 241 -22.90 -7.90 -18.61
CA HIS A 241 -23.79 -9.01 -18.92
C HIS A 241 -24.00 -9.99 -17.74
N LYS A 242 -22.99 -10.12 -16.86
CA LYS A 242 -23.03 -11.01 -15.69
C LYS A 242 -23.64 -10.33 -14.47
N TRP A 243 -23.49 -9.01 -14.35
CA TRP A 243 -24.05 -8.19 -13.29
C TRP A 243 -24.87 -7.02 -13.87
N PRO A 244 -26.14 -7.26 -14.25
CA PRO A 244 -26.98 -6.23 -14.86
C PRO A 244 -27.32 -5.07 -13.92
N SER A 245 -27.35 -5.35 -12.62
CA SER A 245 -27.44 -4.36 -11.53
C SER A 245 -26.38 -4.70 -10.47
N GLY A 246 -25.36 -3.84 -10.36
CA GLY A 246 -24.21 -4.04 -9.47
C GLY A 246 -22.91 -4.36 -10.23
N GLY A 247 -21.93 -4.94 -9.53
CA GLY A 247 -20.65 -5.33 -10.11
C GLY A 247 -19.74 -5.97 -9.07
N ILE A 248 -18.45 -6.10 -9.40
CA ILE A 248 -17.45 -6.64 -8.49
C ILE A 248 -17.15 -5.57 -7.42
N THR A 249 -17.19 -5.96 -6.14
CA THR A 249 -16.92 -5.09 -5.00
C THR A 249 -15.53 -5.31 -4.39
N SER A 250 -14.93 -6.47 -4.63
CA SER A 250 -13.56 -6.78 -4.23
C SER A 250 -12.95 -7.83 -5.16
N VAL A 251 -11.63 -7.74 -5.34
CA VAL A 251 -10.86 -8.72 -6.09
C VAL A 251 -9.89 -9.38 -5.12
N SER A 252 -10.12 -10.65 -4.80
CA SER A 252 -9.19 -11.46 -4.02
C SER A 252 -8.43 -12.41 -4.93
N LEU A 253 -7.12 -12.51 -4.71
CA LEU A 253 -6.30 -13.53 -5.34
C LEU A 253 -6.55 -14.86 -4.63
N VAL A 254 -7.20 -15.80 -5.32
CA VAL A 254 -7.18 -17.22 -4.92
C VAL A 254 -5.74 -17.69 -5.08
N GLY A 255 -4.98 -17.69 -3.99
CA GLY A 255 -3.55 -17.97 -3.99
C GLY A 255 -2.66 -16.87 -3.40
N ALA A 256 -3.22 -15.87 -2.69
CA ALA A 256 -2.43 -15.18 -1.65
C ALA A 256 -1.76 -16.29 -0.82
N SER A 257 -0.42 -16.34 -0.82
CA SER A 257 0.34 -17.40 -0.18
C SER A 257 0.06 -17.41 1.31
N SER A 258 -0.98 -18.14 1.72
CA SER A 258 -1.10 -18.66 3.06
C SER A 258 0.04 -19.65 3.22
N TYR A 259 1.13 -19.22 3.85
CA TYR A 259 2.04 -20.17 4.46
C TYR A 259 1.27 -20.78 5.64
N THR A 260 0.69 -21.95 5.43
CA THR A 260 0.32 -22.79 6.56
C THR A 260 1.59 -23.53 6.95
N GLU A 261 2.37 -22.94 7.85
CA GLU A 261 3.42 -23.70 8.53
C GLU A 261 2.73 -24.78 9.38
N GLY A 262 2.94 -26.06 9.04
CA GLY A 262 2.53 -27.17 9.91
C GLY A 262 1.63 -28.26 9.33
N GLN A 263 1.65 -28.53 8.02
CA GLN A 263 1.23 -29.86 7.55
C GLN A 263 2.44 -30.67 7.09
N THR A 264 2.93 -31.52 7.98
CA THR A 264 3.66 -32.74 7.63
C THR A 264 2.65 -33.75 7.04
N TYR A 265 2.91 -34.13 5.79
CA TYR A 265 2.29 -35.18 4.95
C TYR A 265 0.76 -35.17 4.80
#